data_AF-A0A925PLF9-F1
#
_entry.id   AF-A0A925PLF9-F1
#
_cell.length_a   1.000
_cell.length_b   1.000
_cell.length_c   1.000
_cell.angle_alpha   90.00
_cell.angle_beta   90.00
_cell.angle_gamma   90.00
#
_symmetry.space_group_name_H-M   'P 1'
#
loop_
_entity.id
_entity.type
_entity.pdbx_description
1 polymer ?
#
loop_
_entity_poly.entity_id
_entity_poly.type
_entity_poly.pdbx_seq_one_letter_code
_entity_poly.pdbx_strand_id
1 'polypeptide(L)' 'AQAKNIFWQVSGKATLGTTAAVKGIILSQTLISMNTGATLSGRALAQTAVTLIANTITAP' A
#
# COMPACT_ATOMS: atom_id res chain seq x y z
N ALA A 1 -17.07 3.35 -5.28
CA ALA A 1 -15.74 3.84 -5.73
C ALA A 1 -14.88 2.67 -6.20
N GLN A 2 -14.07 2.83 -7.24
CA GLN A 2 -13.21 1.78 -7.81
C GLN A 2 -11.74 2.02 -7.38
N ALA A 3 -11.02 0.97 -6.97
CA ALA A 3 -9.65 1.10 -6.46
C ALA A 3 -8.67 1.71 -7.50
N LYS A 4 -8.84 1.40 -8.79
CA LYS A 4 -8.04 1.98 -9.87
C LYS A 4 -8.17 3.50 -10.02
N ASN A 5 -9.19 4.11 -9.41
CA ASN A 5 -9.46 5.55 -9.48
C ASN A 5 -9.13 6.27 -8.16
N ILE A 6 -8.43 5.62 -7.23
CA ILE A 6 -8.05 6.20 -5.93
C ILE A 6 -6.52 6.28 -5.87
N PHE A 7 -5.99 7.47 -5.60
CA PHE A 7 -4.56 7.73 -5.51
C PHE A 7 -4.19 8.31 -4.15
N TRP A 8 -3.19 7.71 -3.51
CA TRP A 8 -2.63 8.16 -2.24
C TRP A 8 -1.18 8.60 -2.48
N GLN A 9 -0.91 9.90 -2.48
CA GLN A 9 0.45 10.43 -2.57
C GLN A 9 1.00 10.68 -1.17
N VAL A 10 2.20 10.16 -0.89
CA VAL A 10 2.87 10.25 0.41
C VAL A 10 4.31 10.69 0.19
N SER A 11 4.68 11.89 0.68
CA SER A 11 6.07 12.41 0.65
C SER A 11 7.01 11.68 1.62
N GLY A 12 6.47 11.05 2.66
CA GLY A 12 7.22 10.23 3.60
C GLY A 12 7.07 8.74 3.34
N LYS A 13 7.08 7.98 4.44
CA LYS A 13 6.77 6.54 4.44
C LYS A 13 5.27 6.31 4.59
N ALA A 14 4.73 5.33 3.89
CA ALA A 14 3.36 4.84 4.13
C ALA A 14 3.43 3.60 5.03
N THR A 15 2.65 3.57 6.10
CA THR A 15 2.56 2.41 7.01
C THR A 15 1.14 1.88 7.01
N LEU A 16 0.97 0.64 6.56
CA LEU A 16 -0.26 -0.12 6.69
C LEU A 16 -0.14 -0.97 7.95
N GLY A 17 -1.00 -0.69 8.94
CA GLY A 17 -1.04 -1.41 10.20
C GLY A 17 -1.43 -2.89 10.04
N THR A 18 -1.23 -3.66 11.11
CA THR A 18 -1.60 -5.08 11.17
C THR A 18 -3.07 -5.24 10.80
N THR A 19 -3.37 -6.17 9.88
CA THR A 19 -4.73 -6.45 9.37
C THR A 19 -5.47 -5.27 8.70
N ALA A 20 -4.79 -4.15 8.44
CA ALA A 20 -5.41 -3.00 7.78
C ALA A 20 -5.82 -3.35 6.34
N ALA A 21 -6.96 -2.85 5.89
CA ALA A 21 -7.46 -3.03 4.52
C ALA A 21 -7.47 -1.70 3.76
N VAL A 22 -6.75 -1.64 2.65
CA VAL A 22 -6.60 -0.41 1.83
C VAL A 22 -7.07 -0.65 0.40
N LYS A 23 -7.71 0.36 -0.18
CA LYS A 23 -8.10 0.41 -1.60
C LYS A 23 -7.40 1.59 -2.26
N GLY A 24 -6.72 1.36 -3.39
CA GLY A 24 -6.12 2.42 -4.19
C GLY A 24 -4.66 2.19 -4.57
N ILE A 25 -4.14 3.11 -5.38
CA ILE A 25 -2.73 3.15 -5.79
C ILE A 25 -1.98 4.03 -4.80
N ILE A 26 -1.04 3.44 -4.06
CA ILE A 26 -0.17 4.13 -3.11
C ILE A 26 1.11 4.53 -3.84
N LEU A 27 1.41 5.83 -3.85
CA LEU A 27 2.63 6.44 -4.37
C LEU A 27 3.42 7.02 -3.20
N SER A 28 4.46 6.30 -2.76
CA SER A 28 5.33 6.75 -1.67
C SER A 28 6.70 7.18 -2.19
N GLN A 29 7.16 8.35 -1.76
CA GLN A 29 8.52 8.83 -2.06
C GLN A 29 9.59 7.98 -1.36
N THR A 30 9.28 7.32 -0.25
CA THR A 30 10.25 6.50 0.48
C THR A 30 9.77 5.06 0.62
N LEU A 31 9.51 4.59 1.84
CA LEU A 31 9.17 3.23 2.19
C LEU A 31 7.64 3.03 2.21
N ILE A 32 7.17 1.91 1.68
CA ILE A 32 5.85 1.34 2.02
C ILE A 32 6.07 0.16 2.97
N SER A 33 5.57 0.25 4.19
CA SER A 33 5.60 -0.82 5.20
C SER A 33 4.22 -1.43 5.37
N MET A 34 4.08 -2.71 5.04
CA MET A 34 2.85 -3.46 5.26
C MET A 34 3.05 -4.45 6.41
N ASN A 35 2.44 -4.16 7.55
CA ASN A 35 2.52 -5.01 8.73
C ASN A 35 1.65 -6.27 8.58
N THR A 36 1.78 -7.19 9.53
CA THR A 36 1.22 -8.55 9.48
C THR A 36 -0.23 -8.57 8.99
N GLY A 37 -0.50 -9.31 7.92
CA GLY A 37 -1.87 -9.57 7.46
C GLY A 37 -2.60 -8.38 6.84
N ALA A 38 -1.94 -7.24 6.59
CA ALA A 38 -2.55 -6.14 5.85
C ALA A 38 -2.95 -6.57 4.42
N THR A 39 -4.01 -5.97 3.89
CA THR A 39 -4.56 -6.24 2.57
C THR A 39 -4.61 -4.96 1.71
N LEU A 40 -4.22 -5.07 0.44
CA LEU A 40 -4.25 -3.97 -0.52
C LEU A 40 -4.98 -4.40 -1.80
N SER A 41 -6.11 -3.78 -2.10
CA SER A 41 -6.71 -3.80 -3.43
C SER A 41 -6.22 -2.58 -4.20
N GLY A 42 -5.20 -2.78 -5.04
CA GLY A 42 -4.50 -1.67 -5.70
C GLY A 42 -3.04 -1.96 -6.01
N ARG A 43 -2.19 -0.93 -5.91
CA ARG A 43 -0.75 -1.00 -6.21
C ARG A 43 0.05 -0.30 -5.11
N ALA A 44 1.16 -0.89 -4.69
CA ALA A 44 2.13 -0.28 -3.78
C ALA A 44 3.37 0.14 -4.59
N LEU A 45 3.50 1.44 -4.89
CA LEU A 45 4.58 2.00 -5.68
C LEU A 45 5.45 2.90 -4.79
N ALA A 46 6.63 2.40 -4.43
CA ALA A 46 7.60 3.10 -3.59
C ALA A 46 8.85 3.44 -4.41
N GLN A 47 9.42 4.64 -4.23
CA GLN A 47 10.69 4.98 -4.90
C GLN A 47 11.92 4.32 -4.24
N THR A 48 11.76 3.75 -3.03
CA THR A 48 12.85 3.02 -2.36
C THR A 48 12.54 1.55 -2.19
N ALA A 49 11.68 1.18 -1.23
CA ALA A 49 11.37 -0.21 -0.90
C ALA A 49 9.91 -0.39 -0.52
N VAL A 50 9.43 -1.62 -0.72
CA VAL A 50 8.16 -2.13 -0.18
C VAL A 50 8.49 -3.33 0.69
N THR A 51 7.99 -3.34 1.93
CA THR A 51 8.17 -4.46 2.87
C THR A 51 6.83 -5.09 3.20
N LEU A 52 6.79 -6.42 3.27
CA LEU A 52 5.57 -7.21 3.43
C LEU A 52 5.75 -8.24 4.55
N ILE A 53 4.75 -8.36 5.42
CA ILE A 53 4.64 -9.41 6.43
C ILE A 53 3.28 -10.10 6.23
N ALA A 54 3.29 -11.27 5.59
CA ALA A 54 2.09 -12.09 5.35
C ALA A 54 0.89 -11.29 4.76
N ASN A 55 1.14 -10.51 3.71
CA ASN A 55 0.13 -9.62 3.12
C ASN A 55 -0.53 -10.18 1.87
N THR A 56 -1.75 -9.71 1.59
CA THR A 56 -2.44 -9.96 0.32
C THR A 56 -2.50 -8.68 -0.50
N ILE A 57 -2.03 -8.73 -1.74
CA ILE A 57 -2.11 -7.61 -2.69
C ILE A 57 -2.82 -8.08 -3.96
N THR A 58 -3.90 -7.41 -4.33
CA THR A 58 -4.68 -7.70 -5.54
C THR A 58 -4.65 -6.49 -6.46
N ALA A 59 -4.07 -6.65 -7.65
CA ALA A 59 -4.08 -5.62 -8.69
C ALA A 59 -5.53 -5.36 -9.16
N PRO A 60 -5.86 -4.09 -9.49
CA PRO A 60 -7.18 -3.75 -10.00
C PRO A 60 -7.35 -4.05 -11.49
#